data_AF-A0A2V4DUW5-F1
#
_entry.id   AF-A0A2V4DUW5-F1
#
_cell.length_a   1.000
_cell.length_b   1.000
_cell.length_c   1.000
_cell.angle_alpha   90.00
_cell.angle_beta   90.00
_cell.angle_gamma   90.00
#
_symmetry.space_group_name_H-M   'P 1'
#
loop_
_entity.id
_entity.type
_entity.pdbx_description
1 polymer ?
#
loop_
_entity_poly.entity_id
_entity_poly.type
_entity_poly.pdbx_seq_one_letter_code
_entity_poly.pdbx_strand_id
1 'polypeptide(L)'
;MSQKKNENVPTNKVLSSEVVLEIEKAIKKNPEILDQLFESPLIQQTVIHKVESYKGPLPHPDILKKYDEIDPSFSKVIFEHFVKEQDHRHSIDNKSIDGAIKSDKRAQWMAFILSFLIIATGVVATFCGYEIFGAAAVGINIAGLIAAYLKGKTNNKE
;
A
#
# COMPACT_ATOMS: atom_id res chain seq x y z
N MET A 1 -38.82 -25.58 -0.43
CA MET A 1 -37.36 -25.38 -0.46
C MET A 1 -37.09 -23.99 0.10
N SER A 2 -36.94 -23.91 1.43
CA SER A 2 -35.72 -23.46 2.14
C SER A 2 -35.33 -22.01 1.86
N GLN A 3 -35.67 -21.09 2.76
CA GLN A 3 -34.81 -20.51 3.83
C GLN A 3 -34.19 -19.16 3.37
N LYS A 4 -34.60 -18.00 3.90
CA LYS A 4 -34.27 -17.39 5.21
C LYS A 4 -33.10 -16.41 5.08
N LYS A 5 -33.37 -15.10 5.12
CA LYS A 5 -32.60 -14.16 5.96
C LYS A 5 -33.43 -12.91 6.30
N ASN A 6 -33.87 -12.92 7.55
CA ASN A 6 -34.27 -11.80 8.37
C ASN A 6 -33.00 -11.05 8.80
N GLU A 7 -32.97 -9.71 8.74
CA GLU A 7 -32.33 -8.88 9.78
C GLU A 7 -32.56 -7.38 9.53
N ASN A 8 -33.47 -6.82 10.34
CA ASN A 8 -33.33 -5.52 11.01
C ASN A 8 -32.83 -4.34 10.17
N VAL A 9 -33.76 -3.67 9.47
CA VAL A 9 -33.65 -2.23 9.23
C VAL A 9 -34.25 -1.54 10.47
N PRO A 10 -33.44 -0.93 11.37
CA PRO A 10 -34.01 -0.22 12.51
C PRO A 10 -34.73 1.04 12.00
N THR A 11 -36.04 1.03 12.26
CA THR A 11 -37.00 2.13 12.23
C THR A 11 -36.33 3.50 12.39
N ASN A 12 -36.32 4.26 11.29
CA ASN A 12 -35.98 5.68 11.28
C ASN A 12 -36.96 6.43 12.20
N LYS A 13 -36.53 6.68 13.44
CA LYS A 13 -37.22 7.54 14.39
C LYS A 13 -37.02 8.97 13.87
N VAL A 14 -37.95 9.43 13.02
CA VAL A 14 -38.02 10.83 12.60
C VAL A 14 -38.01 11.67 13.87
N LEU A 15 -36.88 12.34 14.11
CA LEU A 15 -36.71 13.28 15.21
C LEU A 15 -37.80 14.34 15.03
N SER A 16 -38.67 14.53 16.02
CA SER A 16 -39.79 15.46 15.90
C SER A 16 -39.27 16.84 15.52
N SER A 17 -39.92 17.48 14.54
CA SER A 17 -39.56 18.83 14.06
C SER A 17 -39.48 19.87 15.18
N GLU A 18 -40.17 19.63 16.30
CA GLU A 18 -40.08 20.41 17.53
C GLU A 18 -38.68 20.37 18.17
N VAL A 19 -38.04 19.20 18.25
CA VAL A 19 -36.70 19.04 18.83
C VAL A 19 -35.66 19.75 17.96
N VAL A 20 -35.83 19.68 16.63
CA VAL A 20 -34.94 20.39 15.68
C VAL A 20 -35.08 21.91 15.84
N LEU A 21 -36.31 22.42 15.94
CA LEU A 21 -36.57 23.85 16.17
C LEU A 21 -36.06 24.34 17.52
N GLU A 22 -36.08 23.50 18.54
CA GLU A 22 -35.57 23.81 19.87
C GLU A 22 -34.04 23.88 19.89
N ILE A 23 -33.38 22.96 19.19
CA ILE A 23 -31.93 22.98 18.97
C ILE A 23 -31.52 24.23 18.16
N GLU A 24 -32.25 24.55 17.08
CA GLU A 24 -31.99 25.77 16.29
C GLU A 24 -32.14 27.05 17.11
N LYS A 25 -33.19 27.15 17.93
CA LYS A 25 -33.38 28.29 18.85
C LYS A 25 -32.27 28.37 19.90
N ALA A 26 -31.82 27.23 20.43
CA ALA A 26 -30.72 27.18 21.40
C ALA A 26 -29.38 27.62 20.79
N ILE A 27 -29.05 27.15 19.57
CA ILE A 27 -27.85 27.55 18.83
C ILE A 27 -27.88 29.04 18.50
N LYS A 28 -29.04 29.59 18.11
CA LYS A 28 -29.19 31.01 17.80
C LYS A 28 -29.03 31.92 19.03
N LYS A 29 -29.35 31.40 20.22
CA LYS A 29 -29.25 32.13 21.49
C LYS A 29 -27.85 32.08 22.09
N ASN A 30 -27.11 31.00 21.86
CA ASN A 30 -25.71 30.88 22.25
C ASN A 30 -24.91 30.10 21.18
N PRO A 31 -24.18 30.78 20.29
CA PRO A 31 -23.49 30.13 19.18
C PRO A 31 -22.37 29.18 19.63
N GLU A 32 -21.79 29.39 20.82
CA GLU A 32 -20.74 28.53 21.40
C GLU A 32 -21.24 27.11 21.74
N ILE A 33 -22.57 26.90 21.83
CA ILE A 33 -23.15 25.55 22.00
C ILE A 33 -22.79 24.66 20.81
N LEU A 34 -22.67 25.24 19.62
CA LEU A 34 -22.30 24.49 18.43
C LEU A 34 -20.90 23.89 18.56
N ASP A 35 -19.94 24.67 19.08
CA ASP A 35 -18.57 24.22 19.30
C ASP A 35 -18.51 23.12 20.35
N GLN A 36 -19.25 23.27 21.46
CA GLN A 36 -19.36 22.22 22.50
C GLN A 36 -20.04 20.93 21.99
N LEU A 37 -21.00 21.05 21.07
CA LEU A 37 -21.64 19.89 20.45
C LEU A 37 -20.65 19.13 19.54
N PHE A 38 -19.83 19.84 18.77
CA PHE A 38 -18.76 19.23 17.96
C PHE A 38 -17.63 18.63 18.80
N GLU A 39 -17.43 19.08 20.03
CA GLU A 39 -16.51 18.44 20.98
C GLU A 39 -17.08 17.19 21.64
N SER A 40 -18.40 16.94 21.53
CA SER A 40 -18.99 15.74 22.10
C SER A 40 -18.60 14.49 21.31
N PRO A 41 -18.19 13.39 21.98
CA PRO A 41 -17.67 12.19 21.32
C PRO A 41 -18.70 11.50 20.40
N LEU A 42 -19.99 11.63 20.71
CA LEU A 42 -21.10 11.09 19.91
C LEU A 42 -21.29 11.86 18.60
N ILE A 43 -21.19 13.19 18.63
CA ILE A 43 -21.31 14.03 17.43
C ILE A 43 -20.05 13.88 16.58
N GLN A 44 -18.86 13.77 17.16
CA GLN A 44 -17.63 13.51 16.39
C GLN A 44 -17.72 12.20 15.59
N GLN A 45 -18.16 11.10 16.22
CA GLN A 45 -18.34 9.83 15.50
C GLN A 45 -19.39 9.94 14.37
N THR A 46 -20.45 10.71 14.58
CA THR A 46 -21.54 10.88 13.62
C THR A 46 -21.15 11.82 12.47
N VAL A 47 -20.40 12.89 12.75
CA VAL A 47 -19.86 13.84 11.75
C VAL A 47 -18.81 13.15 10.88
N ILE A 48 -17.94 12.33 11.48
CA ILE A 48 -16.97 11.49 10.74
C ILE A 48 -17.69 10.48 9.83
N HIS A 49 -18.87 9.97 10.23
CA HIS A 49 -19.70 9.09 9.38
C HIS A 49 -20.42 9.84 8.25
N LYS A 50 -20.76 11.12 8.43
CA LYS A 50 -21.50 11.92 7.44
C LYS A 50 -20.57 12.57 6.40
N VAL A 51 -19.30 12.78 6.75
CA VAL A 51 -18.27 13.09 5.77
C VAL A 51 -17.90 11.78 5.09
N GLU A 52 -18.46 11.52 3.91
CA GLU A 52 -17.99 10.44 3.04
C GLU A 52 -16.52 10.72 2.72
N SER A 53 -15.61 10.12 3.49
CA SER A 53 -14.17 10.22 3.28
C SER A 53 -13.82 9.38 2.07
N TYR A 54 -14.01 9.94 0.89
CA TYR A 54 -13.59 9.31 -0.35
C TYR A 54 -12.07 9.42 -0.45
N LYS A 55 -11.39 8.30 -0.23
CA LYS A 55 -9.97 8.14 -0.53
C LYS A 55 -9.83 7.27 -1.76
N GLY A 56 -9.66 7.93 -2.88
CA GLY A 56 -9.36 7.30 -4.16
C GLY A 56 -8.66 8.31 -5.05
N PRO A 57 -7.96 7.83 -6.08
CA PRO A 57 -7.24 8.71 -7.00
C PRO A 57 -8.18 9.42 -8.00
N LEU A 58 -9.45 9.00 -8.06
CA LEU A 58 -10.51 9.66 -8.81
C LEU A 58 -11.32 10.58 -7.88
N PRO A 59 -11.87 11.71 -8.37
CA PRO A 59 -12.77 12.54 -7.58
C PRO A 59 -14.09 11.81 -7.29
N HIS A 60 -14.80 12.25 -6.22
CA HIS A 60 -16.09 11.68 -5.86
C HIS A 60 -17.07 11.75 -7.05
N PRO A 61 -17.94 10.75 -7.29
CA PRO A 61 -18.91 10.78 -8.38
C PRO A 61 -19.78 12.04 -8.42
N ASP A 62 -20.13 12.59 -7.26
CA ASP A 62 -20.91 13.83 -7.20
C ASP A 62 -20.11 15.08 -7.60
N ILE A 63 -18.79 15.05 -7.44
CA ILE A 63 -17.91 16.11 -7.96
C ILE A 63 -17.79 15.97 -9.47
N LEU A 64 -17.67 14.74 -10.01
CA LEU A 64 -17.65 14.50 -11.46
C LEU A 64 -18.94 14.98 -12.14
N LYS A 65 -20.11 14.70 -11.55
CA LYS A 65 -21.40 15.22 -12.05
C LYS A 65 -21.41 16.75 -12.15
N LYS A 66 -20.86 17.44 -11.15
CA LYS A 66 -20.74 18.91 -11.18
C LYS A 66 -19.80 19.42 -12.27
N TYR A 67 -18.76 18.65 -12.61
CA TYR A 67 -17.90 18.98 -13.76
C TYR A 67 -18.63 18.78 -15.09
N ASP A 68 -19.44 17.73 -15.22
CA ASP A 68 -20.27 17.49 -16.41
C ASP A 68 -21.39 18.51 -16.58
N GLU A 69 -21.90 19.09 -15.49
CA GLU A 69 -22.83 20.22 -15.52
C GLU A 69 -22.20 21.48 -16.16
N ILE A 70 -20.87 21.64 -16.09
CA ILE A 70 -20.14 22.73 -16.75
C ILE A 70 -19.87 22.36 -18.22
N ASP A 71 -19.31 21.17 -18.45
CA ASP A 71 -19.06 20.61 -19.78
C ASP A 71 -19.10 19.06 -19.70
N PRO A 72 -20.01 18.39 -20.43
CA PRO A 72 -20.12 16.92 -20.43
C PRO A 72 -18.84 16.17 -20.85
N SER A 73 -17.87 16.84 -21.47
CA SER A 73 -16.59 16.28 -21.84
C SER A 73 -15.60 16.20 -20.67
N PHE A 74 -15.81 16.94 -19.59
CA PHE A 74 -14.82 17.05 -18.51
C PHE A 74 -14.62 15.75 -17.74
N SER A 75 -15.68 15.03 -17.37
CA SER A 75 -15.50 13.74 -16.68
C SER A 75 -14.73 12.74 -17.53
N LYS A 76 -14.97 12.72 -18.85
CA LYS A 76 -14.24 11.86 -19.79
C LYS A 76 -12.76 12.22 -19.83
N VAL A 77 -12.44 13.51 -19.94
CA VAL A 77 -11.05 14.00 -19.92
C VAL A 77 -10.37 13.61 -18.61
N ILE A 78 -11.00 13.87 -17.45
CA ILE A 78 -10.45 13.49 -16.13
C ILE A 78 -10.15 11.99 -16.07
N PHE A 79 -11.06 11.15 -16.55
CA PHE A 79 -10.86 9.71 -16.57
C PHE A 79 -9.72 9.28 -17.50
N GLU A 80 -9.60 9.87 -18.69
CA GLU A 80 -8.50 9.61 -19.62
C GLU A 80 -7.14 10.00 -19.03
N HIS A 81 -7.06 11.17 -18.40
CA HIS A 81 -5.87 11.61 -17.68
C HIS A 81 -5.52 10.66 -16.53
N PHE A 82 -6.52 10.20 -15.79
CA PHE A 82 -6.33 9.24 -14.72
C PHE A 82 -5.78 7.89 -15.21
N VAL A 83 -6.37 7.32 -16.26
CA VAL A 83 -5.90 6.06 -16.86
C VAL A 83 -4.46 6.21 -17.36
N LYS A 84 -4.16 7.32 -18.06
CA LYS A 84 -2.81 7.57 -18.57
C LYS A 84 -1.77 7.70 -17.46
N GLU A 85 -2.12 8.36 -16.36
CA GLU A 85 -1.24 8.46 -15.19
C GLU A 85 -1.06 7.10 -14.50
N GLN A 86 -2.14 6.32 -14.37
CA GLN A 86 -2.07 4.97 -13.84
C GLN A 86 -1.15 4.07 -14.67
N ASP A 87 -1.28 4.11 -16.00
CA ASP A 87 -0.42 3.35 -16.91
C ASP A 87 1.04 3.80 -16.83
N HIS A 88 1.28 5.11 -16.69
CA HIS A 88 2.62 5.64 -16.48
C HIS A 88 3.24 5.11 -15.18
N ARG A 89 2.49 5.16 -14.07
CA ARG A 89 2.91 4.61 -12.77
C ARG A 89 3.19 3.12 -12.86
N HIS A 90 2.30 2.33 -13.46
CA HIS A 90 2.52 0.90 -13.68
C HIS A 90 3.77 0.63 -14.52
N SER A 91 4.01 1.43 -15.57
CA SER A 91 5.24 1.33 -16.36
C SER A 91 6.49 1.60 -15.53
N ILE A 92 6.47 2.60 -14.64
CA ILE A 92 7.61 2.89 -13.75
C ILE A 92 7.82 1.74 -12.75
N ASP A 93 6.75 1.29 -12.10
CA ASP A 93 6.79 0.20 -11.13
C ASP A 93 7.33 -1.09 -11.78
N ASN A 94 6.83 -1.44 -12.96
CA ASN A 94 7.32 -2.58 -13.74
C ASN A 94 8.80 -2.44 -14.11
N LYS A 95 9.25 -1.26 -14.58
CA LYS A 95 10.66 -1.01 -14.88
C LYS A 95 11.55 -1.11 -13.64
N SER A 96 11.06 -0.65 -12.49
CA SER A 96 11.76 -0.73 -11.22
C SER A 96 11.93 -2.19 -10.78
N ILE A 97 10.85 -2.98 -10.82
CA ILE A 97 10.85 -4.41 -10.51
C ILE A 97 11.78 -5.17 -11.48
N ASP A 98 11.65 -4.92 -12.78
CA ASP A 98 12.50 -5.53 -13.80
C ASP A 98 13.98 -5.17 -13.59
N GLY A 99 14.25 -3.91 -13.23
CA GLY A 99 15.59 -3.43 -12.91
C GLY A 99 16.19 -4.17 -11.72
N ALA A 100 15.41 -4.33 -10.65
CA ALA A 100 15.81 -5.08 -9.46
C ALA A 100 16.10 -6.55 -9.80
N ILE A 101 15.19 -7.24 -10.51
CA ILE A 101 15.36 -8.64 -10.92
C ILE A 101 16.62 -8.81 -11.79
N LYS A 102 16.86 -7.89 -12.74
CA LYS A 102 18.06 -7.94 -13.60
C LYS A 102 19.34 -7.73 -12.80
N SER A 103 19.33 -6.80 -11.83
CA SER A 103 20.47 -6.56 -10.95
C SER A 103 20.78 -7.79 -10.10
N ASP A 104 19.76 -8.41 -9.50
CA ASP A 104 19.89 -9.61 -8.68
C ASP A 104 20.43 -10.80 -9.49
N LYS A 105 19.89 -11.02 -10.69
CA LYS A 105 20.39 -12.06 -11.60
C LYS A 105 21.86 -11.86 -11.95
N ARG A 106 22.27 -10.61 -12.22
CA ARG A 106 23.68 -10.29 -12.52
C ARG A 106 24.56 -10.52 -11.30
N ALA A 107 24.12 -10.10 -10.11
CA ALA A 107 24.85 -10.31 -8.87
C ALA A 107 25.04 -11.81 -8.56
N GLN A 108 23.99 -12.62 -8.73
CA GLN A 108 24.06 -14.07 -8.56
C GLN A 108 25.04 -14.72 -9.54
N TRP A 109 25.02 -14.32 -10.82
CA TRP A 109 25.96 -14.82 -11.81
C TRP A 109 27.41 -14.44 -11.50
N MET A 110 27.67 -13.20 -11.08
CA MET A 110 29.01 -12.77 -10.67
C MET A 110 29.49 -13.52 -9.42
N ALA A 111 28.61 -13.73 -8.44
CA ALA A 111 28.92 -14.49 -7.23
C ALA A 111 29.20 -15.97 -7.55
N PHE A 112 28.47 -16.56 -8.50
CA PHE A 112 28.71 -17.92 -8.96
C PHE A 112 30.09 -18.07 -9.61
N ILE A 113 30.44 -17.18 -10.54
CA ILE A 113 31.76 -17.19 -11.20
C ILE A 113 32.87 -17.02 -10.16
N LEU A 114 32.72 -16.07 -9.22
CA LEU A 114 33.70 -15.83 -8.18
C LEU A 114 33.86 -17.05 -7.25
N SER A 115 32.76 -17.68 -6.84
CA SER A 115 32.78 -18.91 -6.04
C SER A 115 33.50 -20.04 -6.77
N PHE A 116 33.20 -20.23 -8.05
CA PHE A 116 33.86 -21.22 -8.89
C PHE A 116 35.39 -20.98 -8.98
N LEU A 117 35.82 -19.73 -9.18
CA LEU A 117 37.24 -19.37 -9.21
C LEU A 117 37.94 -19.64 -7.86
N ILE A 118 37.28 -19.35 -6.73
CA ILE A 118 37.84 -19.62 -5.40
C ILE A 118 38.00 -21.13 -5.18
N ILE A 119 37.00 -21.93 -5.58
CA ILE A 119 37.09 -23.40 -5.51
C ILE A 119 38.22 -23.91 -6.38
N ALA A 120 38.32 -23.46 -7.64
CA ALA A 120 39.39 -23.86 -8.55
C ALA A 120 40.78 -23.51 -7.99
N THR A 121 40.94 -22.30 -7.45
CA THR A 121 42.19 -21.86 -6.81
C THR A 121 42.50 -22.70 -5.57
N GLY A 122 41.49 -23.03 -4.76
CA GLY A 122 41.63 -23.89 -3.60
C GLY A 122 42.11 -25.30 -3.96
N VAL A 123 41.52 -25.90 -5.00
CA VAL A 123 41.92 -27.21 -5.53
C VAL A 123 43.36 -27.18 -6.03
N VAL A 124 43.74 -26.17 -6.82
CA VAL A 124 45.12 -26.02 -7.31
C VAL A 124 46.09 -25.83 -6.14
N ALA A 125 45.75 -25.02 -5.14
CA ALA A 125 46.57 -24.81 -3.95
C ALA A 125 46.78 -26.12 -3.17
N THR A 126 45.74 -26.94 -3.02
CA THR A 126 45.85 -28.28 -2.41
C THR A 126 46.79 -29.19 -3.21
N PHE A 127 46.69 -29.21 -4.54
CA PHE A 127 47.61 -29.98 -5.38
C PHE A 127 49.06 -29.51 -5.29
N CYS A 128 49.30 -28.23 -5.03
CA CYS A 128 50.63 -27.66 -4.79
C CYS A 128 51.17 -27.90 -3.36
N GLY A 129 50.43 -28.62 -2.51
CA GLY A 129 50.83 -28.94 -1.12
C GLY A 129 50.38 -27.91 -0.07
N TYR A 130 49.61 -26.89 -0.45
CA TYR A 130 49.05 -25.90 0.48
C TYR A 130 47.66 -26.31 0.98
N GLU A 131 47.54 -27.50 1.57
CA GLU A 131 46.27 -28.12 1.93
C GLU A 131 45.42 -27.25 2.89
N ILE A 132 46.04 -26.67 3.92
CA ILE A 132 45.35 -25.81 4.90
C ILE A 132 44.77 -24.58 4.22
N PHE A 133 45.51 -23.95 3.30
CA PHE A 133 45.05 -22.78 2.57
C PHE A 133 43.90 -23.13 1.62
N GLY A 134 44.01 -24.24 0.88
CA GLY A 134 42.95 -24.72 0.00
C GLY A 134 41.66 -25.01 0.78
N ALA A 135 41.75 -25.73 1.90
CA ALA A 135 40.63 -26.05 2.76
C ALA A 135 39.99 -24.79 3.39
N ALA A 136 40.80 -23.85 3.88
CA ALA A 136 40.33 -22.60 4.45
C ALA A 136 39.61 -21.72 3.42
N ALA A 137 40.16 -21.59 2.21
CA ALA A 137 39.56 -20.79 1.13
C ALA A 137 38.17 -21.31 0.74
N VAL A 138 38.03 -22.64 0.56
CA VAL A 138 36.75 -23.27 0.26
C VAL A 138 35.78 -23.16 1.44
N GLY A 139 36.25 -23.39 2.66
CA GLY A 139 35.42 -23.29 3.87
C GLY A 139 34.83 -21.89 4.08
N ILE A 140 35.64 -20.83 3.92
CA ILE A 140 35.19 -19.44 3.99
C ILE A 140 34.17 -19.14 2.88
N ASN A 141 34.40 -19.64 1.66
CA ASN A 141 33.49 -19.43 0.54
C ASN A 141 32.10 -20.03 0.81
N ILE A 142 32.03 -21.28 1.29
CA ILE A 142 30.78 -21.96 1.62
C ILE A 142 30.06 -21.25 2.77
N ALA A 143 30.78 -20.89 3.84
CA ALA A 143 30.20 -20.16 4.96
C ALA A 143 29.59 -18.82 4.53
N GLY A 144 30.28 -18.08 3.66
CA GLY A 144 29.79 -16.84 3.06
C GLY A 144 28.52 -17.04 2.24
N LEU A 145 28.44 -18.11 1.43
CA LEU A 145 27.25 -18.43 0.65
C LEU A 145 26.04 -18.77 1.54
N ILE A 146 26.25 -19.57 2.58
CA ILE A 146 25.20 -19.91 3.55
C ILE A 146 24.70 -18.64 4.26
N ALA A 147 25.61 -17.78 4.72
CA ALA A 147 25.26 -16.53 5.38
C ALA A 147 24.44 -15.61 4.45
N ALA A 148 24.84 -15.46 3.19
CA ALA A 148 24.11 -14.67 2.20
C ALA A 148 22.70 -15.24 1.93
N TYR A 149 22.59 -16.56 1.81
CA TYR A 149 21.30 -17.24 1.60
C TYR A 149 20.34 -17.06 2.79
N LEU A 150 20.84 -17.23 4.01
CA LEU A 150 20.04 -17.02 5.23
C LEU A 150 19.57 -15.57 5.34
N LYS A 151 20.44 -14.60 5.01
CA LYS A 151 20.07 -13.18 5.02
C LYS A 151 18.99 -12.85 3.98
N GLY A 152 19.07 -13.43 2.78
CA GLY A 152 18.02 -13.30 1.77
C GLY A 152 16.67 -13.88 2.21
N LYS A 153 16.68 -15.00 2.96
CA LYS A 153 15.44 -15.61 3.48
C LYS A 153 14.73 -14.76 4.54
N THR A 154 15.47 -14.04 5.38
CA THR A 154 14.89 -13.19 6.42
C THR A 154 14.24 -11.93 5.83
N ASN A 155 14.90 -11.31 4.84
CA ASN A 155 14.37 -10.11 4.19
C ASN A 155 13.09 -10.35 3.38
N ASN A 156 12.79 -11.60 3.00
CA ASN A 156 11.58 -11.96 2.26
C ASN A 156 10.37 -12.30 3.17
N LYS A 157 10.51 -12.17 4.49
CA LYS A 157 9.44 -12.44 5.47
C LYS A 157 8.83 -11.19 6.11
N GLU A 158 9.38 -10.02 5.80
CA GLU A 158 8.79 -8.71 6.13
C GLU A 158 8.07 -8.15 4.91
#